data_AF-A0A9E4DGW6-F1
#
_entry.id   AF-A0A9E4DGW6-F1
#
_cell.length_a   1.000
_cell.length_b   1.000
_cell.length_c   1.000
_cell.angle_alpha   90.00
_cell.angle_beta   90.00
_cell.angle_gamma   90.00
#
_symmetry.space_group_name_H-M   'P 1'
#
loop_
_entity.id
_entity.type
_entity.pdbx_description
1 polymer ?
#
loop_
_entity_poly.entity_id
_entity_poly.type
_entity_poly.pdbx_seq_one_letter_code
_entity_poly.pdbx_strand_id
1 'polypeptide(L)'
;MKKGGSGGFTLLEVLVALALLGIVLVVIFRIGQDGIRTAESRTREVGLALLAETVLTAARLGVADDLGAPTLPMPEGYRWRIEATDLETAGVAGGDAAVDETGGELEGVVVTVEDPEGARFALGGVRRREGP
;
A
#
# COMPACT_ATOMS: atom_id res chain seq x y z
N MET A 1 -13.47 -10.72 -70.52
CA MET A 1 -12.07 -10.82 -70.00
C MET A 1 -11.93 -9.85 -68.82
N LYS A 2 -11.89 -10.36 -67.58
CA LYS A 2 -11.73 -9.54 -66.36
C LYS A 2 -10.23 -9.28 -66.19
N LYS A 3 -9.77 -8.04 -66.41
CA LYS A 3 -8.37 -7.66 -66.12
C LYS A 3 -8.19 -7.69 -64.60
N GLY A 4 -7.42 -8.66 -64.11
CA GLY A 4 -6.95 -8.67 -62.73
C GLY A 4 -6.08 -7.45 -62.52
N GLY A 5 -6.52 -6.53 -61.67
CA GLY A 5 -5.69 -5.41 -61.25
C GLY A 5 -4.49 -5.97 -60.49
N SER A 6 -3.31 -5.79 -61.04
CA SER A 6 -2.05 -5.96 -60.31
C SER A 6 -2.02 -4.90 -59.21
N GLY A 7 -2.53 -5.27 -58.03
CA GLY A 7 -2.60 -4.42 -56.84
C GLY A 7 -1.21 -4.23 -56.24
N GLY A 8 -0.54 -3.15 -56.63
CA GLY A 8 0.63 -2.64 -55.90
C GLY A 8 0.18 -1.72 -54.77
N PHE A 9 0.92 -1.72 -53.66
CA PHE A 9 0.71 -0.78 -52.55
C PHE A 9 0.87 0.66 -53.05
N THR A 10 -0.09 1.51 -52.70
CA THR A 10 -0.01 2.93 -53.07
C THR A 10 0.92 3.69 -52.12
N LEU A 11 1.50 4.81 -52.56
CA LEU A 11 2.31 5.69 -51.69
C LEU A 11 1.50 6.13 -50.46
N LEU A 12 0.21 6.42 -50.66
CA LEU A 12 -0.71 6.80 -49.59
C LEU A 12 -0.87 5.67 -48.56
N GLU A 13 -0.92 4.43 -49.01
CA GLU A 13 -1.05 3.26 -48.15
C GLU A 13 0.20 3.03 -47.28
N VAL A 14 1.40 3.27 -47.83
CA VAL A 14 2.66 3.22 -47.07
C VAL A 14 2.71 4.33 -46.02
N LEU A 15 2.27 5.55 -46.37
CA LEU A 15 2.21 6.67 -45.42
C LEU A 15 1.20 6.42 -44.30
N VAL A 16 0.03 5.87 -44.63
CA VAL A 16 -0.98 5.48 -43.65
C VAL A 16 -0.45 4.35 -42.77
N ALA A 17 0.20 3.34 -43.33
CA ALA A 17 0.80 2.25 -42.56
C ALA A 17 1.86 2.75 -41.59
N LEU A 18 2.73 3.69 -42.02
CA LEU A 18 3.73 4.32 -41.15
C LEU A 18 3.08 5.16 -40.05
N ALA A 19 2.02 5.91 -40.37
CA ALA A 19 1.28 6.69 -39.37
C ALA A 19 0.63 5.78 -38.32
N LEU A 20 -0.02 4.70 -38.75
CA LEU A 20 -0.61 3.70 -37.86
C LEU A 20 0.46 3.00 -37.02
N LEU A 21 1.60 2.67 -37.61
CA LEU A 21 2.73 2.08 -36.89
C LEU A 21 3.22 3.01 -35.79
N GLY A 22 3.36 4.31 -36.07
CA GLY A 22 3.73 5.32 -35.07
C GLY A 22 2.75 5.37 -33.90
N ILE A 23 1.44 5.37 -34.19
CA ILE A 23 0.39 5.37 -33.15
C ILE A 23 0.48 4.10 -32.28
N VAL A 24 0.63 2.94 -32.91
CA VAL A 24 0.75 1.64 -32.19
C VAL A 24 1.97 1.65 -31.28
N LEU A 25 3.12 2.14 -31.76
CA LEU A 25 4.33 2.23 -30.94
C LEU A 25 4.12 3.13 -29.72
N VAL A 26 3.49 4.30 -29.89
CA VAL A 26 3.19 5.22 -28.76
C VAL A 26 2.31 4.53 -27.71
N VAL A 27 1.30 3.77 -28.13
CA VAL A 27 0.43 3.02 -27.21
C VAL A 27 1.22 1.96 -26.43
N ILE A 28 2.06 1.18 -27.11
CA ILE A 28 2.90 0.15 -26.46
C ILE A 28 3.85 0.78 -25.44
N PHE A 29 4.52 1.88 -25.80
CA PHE A 29 5.43 2.57 -24.89
C PHE A 29 4.72 3.10 -23.65
N ARG A 30 3.52 3.67 -23.80
CA ARG A 30 2.72 4.15 -22.66
C ARG A 30 2.35 3.01 -21.71
N ILE A 31 1.86 1.89 -22.23
CA ILE A 31 1.52 0.71 -21.42
C ILE A 31 2.73 0.20 -20.65
N GLY A 32 3.91 0.16 -21.29
CA GLY A 32 5.15 -0.26 -20.63
C GLY A 32 5.57 0.66 -19.49
N GLN A 33 5.49 1.99 -19.70
CA GLN A 33 5.84 2.98 -18.68
C GLN A 33 4.88 2.96 -17.48
N ASP A 34 3.59 2.79 -17.73
CA ASP A 34 2.58 2.69 -16.68
C ASP A 34 2.75 1.41 -15.86
N GLY A 35 3.14 0.30 -16.50
CA GLY A 35 3.40 -0.97 -15.83
C GLY A 35 4.55 -0.89 -14.81
N ILE A 36 5.67 -0.28 -15.18
CA ILE A 36 6.85 -0.14 -14.29
C ILE A 36 6.50 0.73 -13.08
N ARG A 37 5.88 1.90 -13.32
CA ARG A 37 5.47 2.82 -12.23
C ARG A 37 4.48 2.16 -11.27
N THR A 38 3.54 1.37 -11.81
CA THR A 38 2.58 0.63 -10.99
C THR A 38 3.26 -0.44 -10.14
N ALA A 39 4.24 -1.17 -10.71
CA ALA A 39 4.98 -2.20 -9.98
C ALA A 39 5.84 -1.62 -8.85
N GLU A 40 6.50 -0.47 -9.09
CA GLU A 40 7.27 0.26 -8.08
C GLU A 40 6.37 0.75 -6.94
N SER A 41 5.21 1.35 -7.28
CA SER A 41 4.24 1.79 -6.28
C SER A 41 3.74 0.64 -5.40
N ARG A 42 3.45 -0.54 -5.98
CA ARG A 42 3.01 -1.72 -5.22
C ARG A 42 4.10 -2.28 -4.33
N THR A 43 5.33 -2.35 -4.82
CA THR A 43 6.48 -2.80 -4.03
C THR A 43 6.68 -1.90 -2.81
N ARG A 44 6.56 -0.58 -3.00
CA ARG A 44 6.64 0.40 -1.92
C ARG A 44 5.52 0.25 -0.90
N GLU A 45 4.29 0.07 -1.36
CA GLU A 45 3.13 -0.14 -0.49
C GLU A 45 3.28 -1.40 0.37
N VAL A 46 3.74 -2.51 -0.21
CA VAL A 46 4.04 -3.75 0.53
C VAL A 46 5.15 -3.52 1.56
N GLY A 47 6.19 -2.76 1.20
CA GLY A 47 7.27 -2.39 2.13
C GLY A 47 6.74 -1.62 3.34
N LEU A 48 5.90 -0.60 3.10
CA LEU A 48 5.26 0.17 4.18
C LEU A 48 4.36 -0.68 5.06
N ALA A 49 3.59 -1.60 4.48
CA ALA A 49 2.74 -2.52 5.23
C ALA A 49 3.56 -3.44 6.15
N LEU A 50 4.67 -4.00 5.67
CA LEU A 50 5.57 -4.83 6.48
C LEU A 50 6.21 -4.04 7.63
N LEU A 51 6.59 -2.78 7.38
CA LEU A 51 7.10 -1.90 8.43
C LEU A 51 6.02 -1.58 9.48
N ALA A 52 4.79 -1.29 9.06
CA ALA A 52 3.68 -1.05 9.96
C ALA A 52 3.36 -2.28 10.81
N GLU A 53 3.38 -3.49 10.22
CA GLU A 53 3.19 -4.75 10.94
C GLU A 53 4.30 -4.98 11.98
N THR A 54 5.56 -4.67 11.62
CA THR A 54 6.70 -4.80 12.54
C THR A 54 6.55 -3.89 13.75
N VAL A 55 6.17 -2.62 13.52
CA VAL A 55 5.93 -1.64 14.58
C VAL A 55 4.72 -2.02 15.42
N LEU A 56 3.61 -2.48 14.81
CA LEU A 56 2.43 -2.96 15.55
C LEU A 56 2.76 -4.16 16.43
N THR A 57 3.57 -5.09 15.92
CA THR A 57 4.03 -6.25 16.69
C THR A 57 4.88 -5.81 17.89
N ALA A 58 5.80 -4.86 17.69
CA ALA A 58 6.59 -4.31 18.79
C ALA A 58 5.72 -3.58 19.83
N ALA A 59 4.70 -2.85 19.39
CA ALA A 59 3.74 -2.17 20.26
C ALA A 59 2.91 -3.17 21.09
N ARG A 60 2.51 -4.30 20.50
CA ARG A 60 1.81 -5.40 21.19
C ARG A 60 2.69 -6.11 22.22
N LEU A 61 3.99 -6.14 22.00
CA LEU A 61 4.97 -6.73 22.92
C LEU A 61 5.46 -5.76 24.00
N GLY A 62 4.95 -4.52 24.04
CA GLY A 62 5.41 -3.48 24.97
C GLY A 62 6.85 -3.01 24.71
N VAL A 63 7.42 -3.31 23.54
CA VAL A 63 8.80 -2.96 23.16
C VAL A 63 8.87 -1.55 22.55
N ALA A 64 7.76 -1.10 21.96
CA ALA A 64 7.63 0.23 21.38
C ALA A 64 6.53 1.00 22.12
N ASP A 65 6.93 2.08 22.80
CA ASP A 65 6.01 3.02 23.43
C ASP A 65 5.92 4.34 22.65
N ASP A 66 4.80 5.04 22.92
CA ASP A 66 4.10 6.19 22.33
C ASP A 66 4.90 7.29 21.60
N LEU A 67 6.24 7.29 21.68
CA LEU A 67 7.09 8.39 21.27
C LEU A 67 8.24 7.96 20.36
N GLY A 68 7.93 7.33 19.22
CA GLY A 68 8.83 7.28 18.06
C GLY A 68 10.29 6.90 18.34
N ALA A 69 10.53 6.15 19.42
CA ALA A 69 11.87 5.87 19.87
C ALA A 69 12.48 4.88 18.87
N PRO A 70 13.72 5.11 18.38
CA PRO A 70 14.37 4.26 17.38
C PRO A 70 14.84 2.93 17.98
N THR A 71 13.97 2.24 18.73
CA THR A 71 14.24 0.91 19.28
C THR A 71 14.22 -0.15 18.18
N LEU A 72 13.51 0.11 17.09
CA LEU A 72 13.47 -0.77 15.93
C LEU A 72 14.48 -0.32 14.87
N PRO A 73 15.24 -1.25 14.26
CA PRO A 73 16.09 -0.95 13.13
C PRO A 73 15.21 -0.56 11.93
N MET A 74 15.01 0.74 11.76
CA MET A 74 14.21 1.33 10.68
C MET A 74 15.15 1.86 9.59
N PRO A 75 14.80 1.71 8.30
CA PRO A 75 15.55 2.36 7.22
C PRO A 75 15.56 3.88 7.41
N GLU A 76 16.65 4.54 7.01
CA GLU A 76 16.80 6.00 7.18
C GLU A 76 15.65 6.79 6.52
N GLY A 77 15.17 7.82 7.22
CA GLY A 77 14.15 8.74 6.72
C GLY A 77 12.69 8.29 6.90
N TYR A 78 12.45 7.04 7.31
CA TYR A 78 11.11 6.58 7.66
C TYR A 78 10.70 7.12 9.04
N ARG A 79 9.44 7.53 9.17
CA ARG A 79 8.84 7.98 10.43
C ARG A 79 7.66 7.08 10.78
N TRP A 80 7.41 6.91 12.07
CA TRP A 80 6.23 6.18 12.52
C TRP A 80 5.62 6.83 13.77
N ARG A 81 4.33 6.54 13.99
CA ARG A 81 3.57 6.96 15.15
C ARG A 81 2.65 5.83 15.58
N ILE A 82 2.56 5.61 16.90
CA ILE A 82 1.55 4.77 17.52
C ILE A 82 0.50 5.70 18.13
N GLU A 83 -0.76 5.41 17.91
CA GLU A 83 -1.88 6.09 18.55
C GLU A 83 -2.70 5.00 19.26
N ALA A 84 -2.77 5.08 20.58
CA ALA A 84 -3.51 4.13 21.39
C ALA A 84 -4.85 4.73 21.83
N THR A 85 -5.93 3.94 21.82
CA THR A 85 -7.30 4.38 22.08
C THR A 85 -8.00 3.36 22.95
N ASP A 86 -8.56 3.81 24.07
CA ASP A 86 -9.30 2.96 24.99
C ASP A 86 -10.60 2.47 24.36
N LEU A 87 -10.68 1.15 24.16
CA LEU A 87 -11.82 0.49 23.53
C LEU A 87 -13.05 0.46 24.43
N GLU A 88 -12.91 0.68 25.75
CA GLU A 88 -14.05 0.77 26.68
C GLU A 88 -15.03 1.90 26.32
N THR A 89 -14.54 2.96 25.67
CA THR A 89 -15.31 4.15 25.31
C THR A 89 -15.93 4.12 23.90
N ALA A 90 -15.62 3.12 23.06
CA ALA A 90 -16.02 3.10 21.65
C ALA A 90 -17.37 2.44 21.36
N GLY A 91 -18.05 1.89 22.37
CA GLY A 91 -19.46 1.49 22.28
C GLY A 91 -19.69 0.04 21.86
N VAL A 92 -20.03 -0.78 22.85
CA VAL A 92 -20.84 -2.00 22.67
C VAL A 92 -22.24 -1.55 22.26
N ALA A 93 -22.44 -1.35 20.96
CA ALA A 93 -23.75 -1.37 20.33
C ALA A 93 -23.83 -2.62 19.44
N GLY A 94 -24.06 -3.77 20.09
CA GLY A 94 -24.47 -4.99 19.43
C GLY A 94 -23.42 -6.10 19.41
N GLY A 95 -23.73 -7.21 20.09
CA GLY A 95 -23.03 -8.48 19.89
C GLY A 95 -22.76 -9.19 21.20
N ASP A 96 -23.70 -10.07 21.55
CA ASP A 96 -23.59 -11.10 22.58
C ASP A 96 -22.34 -11.96 22.31
N ALA A 97 -21.22 -11.64 22.94
CA ALA A 97 -19.99 -12.43 22.89
C ALA A 97 -19.55 -12.66 24.33
N ALA A 98 -19.57 -13.94 24.71
CA ALA A 98 -19.19 -14.46 26.00
C ALA A 98 -17.97 -13.73 26.60
N VAL A 99 -18.21 -13.12 27.76
CA VAL A 99 -17.20 -12.53 28.62
C VAL A 99 -16.31 -13.68 29.11
N ASP A 100 -15.14 -13.83 28.50
CA ASP A 100 -14.06 -14.63 29.08
C ASP A 100 -13.48 -13.81 30.24
N GLU A 101 -13.68 -14.31 31.47
CA GLU A 101 -13.30 -13.66 32.74
C GLU A 101 -11.79 -13.70 33.00
N THR A 102 -10.99 -13.30 32.01
CA THR A 102 -9.57 -13.01 32.17
C THR A 102 -9.33 -11.54 31.84
N GLY A 103 -9.96 -10.66 32.61
CA GLY A 103 -10.03 -9.20 32.39
C GLY A 103 -8.67 -8.52 32.38
N GLY A 104 -8.14 -8.27 31.19
CA GLY A 104 -7.22 -7.15 30.97
C GLY A 104 -7.95 -6.11 30.14
N GLU A 105 -7.81 -4.84 30.51
CA GLU A 105 -8.36 -3.73 29.73
C GLU A 105 -7.71 -3.75 28.32
N LEU A 106 -8.55 -3.79 27.28
CA LEU A 106 -8.10 -3.85 25.90
C LEU A 106 -7.95 -2.42 25.36
N GLU A 107 -6.81 -2.15 24.73
CA GLU A 107 -6.53 -0.86 24.10
C GLU A 107 -6.39 -1.08 22.59
N GLY A 108 -7.11 -0.28 21.81
CA GLY A 108 -6.96 -0.22 20.36
C GLY A 108 -5.67 0.50 20.02
N VAL A 109 -4.88 -0.01 19.08
CA VAL A 109 -3.59 0.57 18.69
C VAL A 109 -3.58 0.76 17.20
N VAL A 110 -3.35 1.98 16.75
CA VAL A 110 -3.16 2.33 15.34
C VAL A 110 -1.71 2.72 15.13
N VAL A 111 -1.05 2.07 14.18
CA VAL A 111 0.32 2.38 13.78
C VAL A 111 0.28 3.04 12.41
N THR A 112 0.87 4.22 12.31
CA THR A 112 1.06 4.92 11.04
C THR A 112 2.55 4.99 10.71
N VAL A 113 2.93 4.58 9.50
CA VAL A 113 4.29 4.68 8.96
C VAL A 113 4.29 5.61 7.76
N GLU A 114 5.29 6.49 7.69
CA GLU A 114 5.51 7.45 6.61
C GLU A 114 6.90 7.24 5.99
N ASP A 115 6.96 7.15 4.66
CA ASP A 115 8.23 7.09 3.91
C ASP A 115 8.88 8.49 3.77
N PRO A 116 10.15 8.58 3.31
CA PRO A 116 10.82 9.86 3.10
C PRO A 116 10.16 10.76 2.04
N GLU A 117 9.37 10.19 1.13
CA GLU A 117 8.66 10.87 0.05
C GLU A 117 7.24 11.31 0.46
N GLY A 118 6.81 10.99 1.69
CA GLY A 118 5.52 11.35 2.28
C GLY A 118 4.39 10.34 2.08
N ALA A 119 4.64 9.17 1.51
CA ALA A 119 3.64 8.10 1.42
C ALA A 119 3.36 7.53 2.82
N ARG A 120 2.08 7.32 3.14
CA ARG A 120 1.64 6.88 4.47
C ARG A 120 0.87 5.57 4.41
N PHE A 121 1.08 4.72 5.39
CA PHE A 121 0.32 3.50 5.61
C PHE A 121 -0.07 3.38 7.08
N ALA A 122 -1.32 3.00 7.35
CA ALA A 122 -1.84 2.86 8.71
C ALA A 122 -2.42 1.46 8.92
N LEU A 123 -2.10 0.86 10.07
CA LEU A 123 -2.54 -0.48 10.46
C LEU A 123 -3.07 -0.45 11.90
N GLY A 124 -4.28 -0.97 12.12
CA GLY A 124 -4.91 -1.08 13.43
C GLY A 124 -4.79 -2.48 14.03
N GLY A 125 -4.71 -2.56 15.36
CA GLY A 125 -4.74 -3.78 16.13
C GLY A 125 -5.27 -3.53 17.55
N VAL A 126 -5.30 -4.60 18.35
CA VAL A 126 -5.63 -4.52 19.79
C VAL A 126 -4.40 -4.99 20.56
N ARG A 127 -4.09 -4.32 21.68
CA ARG A 127 -3.12 -4.78 22.69
C ARG A 127 -3.79 -4.86 24.06
N ARG A 128 -3.23 -5.69 24.94
CA ARG A 128 -3.63 -5.75 26.35
C ARG A 128 -2.90 -4.64 27.10
N ARG A 129 -3.62 -3.83 27.87
CA ARG A 129 -2.99 -2.90 28.82
C ARG A 129 -2.36 -3.73 29.94
N GLU A 130 -1.04 -3.65 30.09
CA GLU A 130 -0.39 -4.16 31.30
C GLU A 130 -0.71 -3.18 32.45
N GLY A 131 -1.31 -3.70 33.53
CA GLY A 131 -1.60 -2.91 34.72
C GLY A 131 -0.31 -2.51 35.46
N PRO A 132 -0.33 -1.38 36.19
CA PRO A 132 0.81 -0.89 36.96
C PRO A 132 1.24 -1.81 38.11
#